data_AF-A0A523G8I3-F1
#
_entry.id   AF-A0A523G8I3-F1
#
_cell.length_a   1.000
_cell.length_b   1.000
_cell.length_c   1.000
_cell.angle_alpha   90.00
_cell.angle_beta   90.00
_cell.angle_gamma   90.00
#
_symmetry.space_group_name_H-M   'P 1'
#
loop_
_entity.id
_entity.type
_entity.pdbx_description
1 polymer ?
#
loop_
_entity_poly.entity_id
_entity_poly.type
_entity_poly.pdbx_seq_one_letter_code
_entity_poly.pdbx_strand_id
1 'polypeptide(L)' 'METYKINAKNRVTRIPERGYYDKATVYEILDSAFVGHVGFIMDGQPFIIPM' A
#
# COMPACT_ATOMS: atom_id res chain seq x y z
N MET A 1 0.26 16.87 9.99
CA MET A 1 0.38 15.95 8.84
C MET A 1 -0.96 15.26 8.67
N GLU A 2 -1.46 15.23 7.44
CA GLU A 2 -2.70 14.53 7.12
C GLU A 2 -2.43 13.02 7.06
N THR A 3 -3.34 12.20 7.60
CA THR A 3 -3.17 10.75 7.74
C THR A 3 -4.36 10.04 7.11
N TYR A 4 -4.11 8.89 6.46
CA TYR A 4 -5.18 8.06 5.92
C TYR A 4 -6.02 7.41 7.03
N LYS A 5 -7.33 7.28 6.80
CA LYS A 5 -8.21 6.57 7.74
C LYS A 5 -7.83 5.09 7.80
N ILE A 6 -7.51 4.62 9.00
CA ILE A 6 -7.17 3.21 9.25
C ILE A 6 -8.44 2.43 9.55
N ASN A 7 -8.55 1.23 9.00
CA ASN A 7 -9.61 0.26 9.27
C ASN A 7 -9.05 -1.17 9.26
N ALA A 8 -9.91 -2.18 9.44
CA ALA A 8 -9.47 -3.57 9.52
C ALA A 8 -8.77 -4.09 8.24
N LYS A 9 -9.00 -3.48 7.07
CA LYS A 9 -8.41 -3.91 5.78
C LYS A 9 -6.98 -3.44 5.59
N ASN A 10 -6.59 -2.28 6.13
CA ASN A 10 -5.26 -1.68 5.92
C ASN A 10 -4.39 -1.61 7.18
N ARG A 11 -4.93 -1.98 8.37
CA ARG A 11 -4.15 -1.98 9.61
C ARG A 11 -3.09 -3.08 9.58
N VAL A 12 -1.82 -2.67 9.64
CA VAL A 12 -0.67 -3.58 9.81
C VAL A 12 -0.81 -4.36 11.13
N THR A 13 -0.79 -5.69 11.04
CA THR A 13 -0.93 -6.59 12.21
C THR A 13 0.39 -7.18 12.67
N ARG A 14 1.33 -7.45 11.75
CA ARG A 14 2.68 -7.94 12.07
C ARG A 14 3.64 -6.76 12.23
N ILE A 15 4.26 -6.64 13.40
CA ILE A 15 5.17 -5.53 13.75
C ILE A 15 4.47 -4.17 13.52
N PRO A 16 3.40 -3.88 14.29
CA PRO A 16 2.54 -2.72 14.05
C PRO A 16 3.28 -1.38 14.14
N GLU A 17 4.43 -1.33 14.80
CA GLU A 17 5.28 -0.14 14.89
C GLU A 17 5.85 0.28 13.51
N ARG A 18 5.84 -0.62 12.52
CA ARG A 18 6.28 -0.33 11.13
C ARG A 18 5.17 0.24 10.24
N GLY A 19 3.93 0.35 10.73
CA GLY A 19 2.81 0.90 9.97
C GLY A 19 2.79 2.43 9.98
N TYR A 20 3.30 3.06 8.93
CA TYR A 20 3.17 4.51 8.71
C TYR A 20 1.96 4.81 7.82
N TYR A 21 1.16 5.80 8.19
CA TYR A 21 -0.11 6.13 7.49
C TYR A 21 -0.26 7.64 7.21
N ASP A 22 0.72 8.46 7.60
CA ASP A 22 0.76 9.86 7.24
C ASP A 22 1.08 10.00 5.74
N LYS A 23 0.44 10.98 5.10
CA LYS A 23 0.59 11.20 3.65
C LYS A 23 2.02 11.52 3.24
N ALA A 24 2.79 12.17 4.11
CA ALA A 24 4.16 12.57 3.80
C ALA A 24 5.06 11.35 3.55
N THR A 25 5.07 10.40 4.49
CA THR A 25 5.82 9.14 4.35
C THR A 25 5.33 8.33 3.15
N VAL A 26 4.01 8.26 2.92
CA VAL A 26 3.44 7.52 1.79
C VAL A 26 3.88 8.11 0.45
N TYR A 27 3.81 9.43 0.28
CA TYR A 27 4.20 10.09 -0.96
C TYR A 27 5.71 10.05 -1.19
N GLU A 28 6.52 10.16 -0.14
CA GLU A 28 7.98 9.98 -0.26
C GLU A 28 8.35 8.60 -0.84
N ILE A 29 7.68 7.54 -0.41
CA ILE A 29 7.89 6.19 -0.97
C ILE A 29 7.48 6.15 -2.44
N LEU A 30 6.30 6.68 -2.78
CA LEU A 30 5.80 6.68 -4.16
C LEU A 30 6.70 7.51 -5.10
N ASP A 31 7.24 8.61 -4.63
CA ASP A 31 8.14 9.47 -5.40
C ASP A 31 9.54 8.86 -5.56
N SER A 32 9.93 7.91 -4.68
CA SER A 32 11.26 7.27 -4.71
C SER A 32 11.43 6.18 -5.77
N ALA A 33 10.33 5.64 -6.32
CA ALA A 33 10.36 4.49 -7.22
C ALA A 33 9.41 4.67 -8.41
N PHE A 34 9.84 4.18 -9.59
CA PHE A 34 9.08 4.27 -10.83
C PHE A 34 8.29 3.00 -11.17
N VAL A 35 8.42 1.94 -10.36
CA VAL A 35 7.76 0.63 -10.60
C VAL A 35 6.93 0.21 -9.40
N GLY A 36 5.70 -0.21 -9.65
CA GLY A 36 4.78 -0.82 -8.70
C GLY A 36 4.29 -2.19 -9.19
N HIS A 37 3.52 -2.87 -8.32
CA HIS A 37 2.83 -4.10 -8.68
C HIS A 37 1.33 -3.89 -8.52
N VAL A 38 0.56 -4.20 -9.56
CA VAL A 38 -0.90 -4.15 -9.51
C VAL A 38 -1.44 -5.57 -9.51
N GLY A 39 -2.09 -5.95 -8.41
CA GLY A 39 -2.78 -7.22 -8.27
C GLY A 39 -4.26 -7.09 -8.59
N PHE A 40 -4.81 -7.99 -9.40
CA PHE A 40 -6.24 -8.02 -9.73
C PHE A 40 -6.74 -9.45 -9.93
N ILE A 41 -8.06 -9.64 -9.95
CA ILE A 41 -8.71 -10.92 -10.24
C ILE A 41 -9.29 -10.87 -11.65
N MET A 42 -9.02 -11.91 -12.46
CA MET A 42 -9.64 -12.11 -13.77
C MET A 42 -10.03 -13.58 -13.88
N ASP A 43 -11.27 -13.85 -14.28
CA ASP A 43 -11.83 -15.21 -14.37
C ASP A 43 -11.66 -16.09 -13.12
N GLY A 44 -11.74 -15.46 -11.94
CA GLY A 44 -11.60 -16.14 -10.65
C GLY A 44 -10.17 -16.44 -10.22
N GLN A 45 -9.17 -16.05 -11.02
CA GLN A 45 -7.75 -16.24 -10.73
C GLN A 45 -7.04 -14.90 -10.45
N PRO A 46 -6.10 -14.84 -9.50
CA PRO A 46 -5.27 -13.64 -9.27
C PRO A 46 -4.15 -13.48 -10.30
N PHE A 47 -3.93 -12.24 -10.72
CA PHE A 47 -2.84 -11.79 -11.58
C PHE A 47 -2.08 -10.64 -10.94
N ILE A 48 -0.79 -10.52 -11.27
CA ILE A 48 0.07 -9.40 -10.85
C ILE A 48 0.81 -8.89 -12.09
N ILE A 49 0.72 -7.59 -12.34
CA ILE A 49 1.46 -6.92 -13.41
C ILE A 49 2.42 -5.88 -12.81
N PRO A 50 3.66 -5.77 -13.32
CA PRO A 50 4.50 -4.61 -13.03
C PRO A 50 3.95 -3.41 -13.81
N MET A 51 3.81 -2.27 -13.13
CA MET A 51 3.44 -0.99 -13.71
C MET A 51 4.50 0.06 -13.44
#